data_AF-A0A5D6XEK6-F1
#
_entry.id   AF-A0A5D6XEK6-F1
#
_cell.length_a   1.000
_cell.length_b   1.000
_cell.length_c   1.000
_cell.angle_alpha   90.00
_cell.angle_beta   90.00
_cell.angle_gamma   90.00
#
_symmetry.space_group_name_H-M   'P 1'
#
loop_
_entity.id
_entity.type
_entity.pdbx_description
1 polymer ?
#
loop_
_entity_poly.entity_id
_entity_poly.type
_entity_poly.pdbx_seq_one_letter_code
_entity_poly.pdbx_strand_id
1 'polypeptide(L)'
;MAAKQSPTRMMLMLPLMFLMGKVDFENEMILNSARAAFLLAQLVSLLLGLYIQKQVEAKNDRRKIYVPGVKSPFDPAPNYDEVTETTYADHEAAKAGEFIKQTCIGAAISGFIHFKMGVNHVVLIQAIMTPMNLYDNQLVQAYVFGRRNGRLWNERIEGETNEEAAAANGLTLDSEAAANATAAAAGPASAKKNSNLTPAEAILEASGAGTDADFDALWSVVKSAVNASTTEDQWTALMVACGSPVDTTEFIEKAIAAGADVAAVDGDGWTALHWSAYHGRPEAAETLLEAAPAHKLAALLAAKASDGRTAKEVAKAEDNDDVVDVINKFADRAASSTPADSAAELRQRKPVSSVEDVD
;
A
#
# COMPACT_ATOMS: atom_id res chain seq x y z
N MET A 1 19.45 -16.57 -13.92
CA MET A 1 19.94 -16.06 -12.63
C MET A 1 18.93 -15.05 -12.13
N ALA A 2 18.60 -15.17 -10.84
CA ALA A 2 17.84 -14.23 -10.01
C ALA A 2 16.54 -13.68 -10.61
N ALA A 3 15.40 -14.23 -10.17
CA ALA A 3 14.23 -13.39 -9.90
C ALA A 3 14.76 -12.12 -9.24
N LYS A 4 14.53 -10.94 -9.83
CA LYS A 4 15.06 -9.65 -9.36
C LYS A 4 15.00 -9.65 -7.83
N GLN A 5 16.12 -9.93 -7.18
CA GLN A 5 16.18 -9.86 -5.73
C GLN A 5 15.82 -8.41 -5.43
N SER A 6 14.88 -8.18 -4.51
CA SER A 6 14.54 -6.80 -4.18
C SER A 6 15.85 -6.04 -3.88
N PRO A 7 15.99 -4.77 -4.29
CA PRO A 7 17.19 -3.98 -4.02
C PRO A 7 17.62 -4.07 -2.54
N THR A 8 16.64 -4.21 -1.64
CA THR A 8 16.77 -4.52 -0.21
C THR A 8 17.50 -5.83 0.08
N ARG A 9 17.12 -6.95 -0.55
CA ARG A 9 17.82 -8.25 -0.38
C ARG A 9 19.27 -8.18 -0.86
N MET A 10 19.52 -7.48 -1.96
CA MET A 10 20.87 -7.33 -2.52
C MET A 10 21.77 -6.44 -1.65
N MET A 11 21.22 -5.34 -1.11
CA MET A 11 21.89 -4.49 -0.11
C MET A 11 22.16 -5.22 1.21
N LEU A 12 21.32 -6.19 1.60
CA LEU A 12 21.51 -6.96 2.83
C LEU A 12 22.54 -8.10 2.66
N MET A 13 22.63 -8.71 1.47
CA MET A 13 23.57 -9.81 1.23
C MET A 13 25.04 -9.37 1.26
N LEU A 14 25.37 -8.13 0.83
CA LEU A 14 26.76 -7.64 0.80
C LEU A 14 27.37 -7.51 2.21
N PRO A 15 26.73 -6.82 3.17
CA PRO A 15 27.19 -6.75 4.55
C PRO A 15 27.17 -8.10 5.23
N LEU A 16 26.15 -8.93 4.94
CA LEU A 16 26.05 -10.28 5.51
C LEU A 16 27.22 -11.16 5.07
N MET A 17 27.58 -11.16 3.78
CA MET A 17 28.73 -11.90 3.24
C MET A 17 30.05 -11.44 3.87
N PHE A 18 30.22 -10.13 4.06
CA PHE A 18 31.40 -9.57 4.72
C PHE A 18 31.48 -9.95 6.22
N LEU A 19 30.35 -9.90 6.94
CA LEU A 19 30.29 -10.34 8.33
C LEU A 19 30.61 -11.83 8.45
N MET A 20 30.15 -12.63 7.49
CA MET A 20 30.30 -14.08 7.49
C MET A 20 31.76 -14.54 7.45
N GLY A 21 32.61 -13.83 6.72
CA GLY A 21 34.05 -14.08 6.70
C GLY A 21 34.79 -13.71 7.99
N LYS A 22 34.12 -13.04 8.93
CA LYS A 22 34.65 -12.66 10.25
C LYS A 22 34.10 -13.51 11.39
N VAL A 23 33.19 -14.45 11.11
CA VAL A 23 32.63 -15.34 12.15
C VAL A 23 33.61 -16.48 12.42
N ASP A 24 34.07 -16.56 13.66
CA ASP A 24 34.90 -17.66 14.13
C ASP A 24 34.03 -18.85 14.55
N PHE A 25 33.99 -19.89 13.71
CA PHE A 25 33.29 -21.14 13.98
C PHE A 25 34.13 -22.16 14.76
N GLU A 26 35.40 -21.88 15.06
CA GLU A 26 36.19 -22.69 16.01
C GLU A 26 35.70 -22.48 17.45
N ASN A 27 35.10 -21.32 17.72
CA ASN A 27 34.40 -21.06 18.97
C ASN A 27 33.12 -21.93 19.07
N GLU A 28 33.15 -22.93 19.95
CA GLU A 28 32.04 -23.85 20.17
C GLU A 28 30.74 -23.14 20.58
N MET A 29 30.81 -22.02 21.31
CA MET A 29 29.63 -21.26 21.70
C MET A 29 28.94 -20.66 20.47
N ILE A 30 29.71 -20.03 19.58
CA ILE A 30 29.19 -19.43 18.35
C ILE A 30 28.58 -20.52 17.46
N LEU A 31 29.31 -21.61 17.25
CA LEU A 31 28.86 -22.73 16.44
C LEU A 31 27.58 -23.38 16.98
N ASN A 32 27.50 -23.63 18.29
CA ASN A 32 26.32 -24.22 18.92
C ASN A 32 25.12 -23.26 18.93
N SER A 33 25.35 -21.95 19.08
CA SER A 33 24.28 -20.95 18.96
C SER A 33 23.70 -20.90 17.55
N ALA A 34 24.54 -20.96 16.50
CA ALA A 34 24.09 -20.99 15.11
C ALA A 34 23.29 -22.27 14.80
N ARG A 35 23.70 -23.43 15.34
CA ARG A 35 22.96 -24.69 15.24
C ARG A 35 21.60 -24.61 15.92
N ALA A 36 21.54 -24.06 17.13
CA ALA A 36 20.29 -23.90 17.87
C ALA A 36 19.32 -22.96 17.13
N ALA A 37 19.83 -21.83 16.62
CA ALA A 37 19.05 -20.87 15.85
C ALA A 37 18.51 -21.49 14.55
N PHE A 38 19.34 -22.26 13.83
CA PHE A 38 18.91 -23.02 12.64
C PHE A 38 17.80 -24.02 12.96
N LEU A 39 17.97 -24.84 14.00
CA LEU A 39 16.96 -25.83 14.39
C LEU A 39 15.65 -25.17 14.84
N LEU A 40 15.74 -24.05 15.57
CA LEU A 40 14.57 -23.27 15.97
C LEU A 40 13.85 -22.69 14.74
N ALA A 41 14.58 -22.04 13.83
CA ALA A 41 14.00 -21.49 12.60
C ALA A 41 13.31 -22.57 11.76
N GLN A 42 13.92 -23.76 11.68
CA GLN A 42 13.37 -24.90 10.98
C GLN A 42 12.09 -25.44 11.63
N LEU A 43 12.09 -25.56 12.96
CA LEU A 43 10.92 -25.99 13.73
C LEU A 43 9.76 -25.00 13.57
N VAL A 44 10.04 -23.70 13.71
CA VAL A 44 9.08 -22.62 13.52
C VAL A 44 8.50 -22.68 12.10
N SER A 45 9.35 -22.79 11.08
CA SER A 45 8.92 -22.90 9.67
C SER A 45 7.98 -24.10 9.44
N LEU A 46 8.32 -25.26 10.00
CA LEU A 46 7.49 -26.46 9.87
C LEU A 46 6.14 -26.31 10.58
N LEU A 47 6.14 -25.79 11.82
CA LEU A 47 4.92 -25.57 12.59
C LEU A 47 4.00 -24.54 11.90
N LEU A 48 4.57 -23.48 11.35
CA LEU A 48 3.83 -22.51 10.54
C LEU A 48 3.22 -23.15 9.30
N GLY A 49 3.98 -23.97 8.56
CA GLY A 49 3.46 -24.68 7.40
C GLY A 49 2.27 -25.58 7.75
N LEU A 50 2.39 -26.37 8.81
CA LEU A 50 1.31 -27.24 9.29
C LEU A 50 0.09 -26.45 9.78
N TYR A 51 0.32 -25.33 10.46
CA TYR A 51 -0.74 -24.43 10.89
C TYR A 51 -1.49 -23.82 9.71
N ILE A 52 -0.77 -23.32 8.71
CA ILE A 52 -1.35 -22.76 7.48
C ILE A 52 -2.16 -23.83 6.75
N GLN A 53 -1.61 -25.03 6.56
CA GLN A 53 -2.33 -26.13 5.91
C GLN A 53 -3.66 -26.42 6.62
N LYS A 54 -3.63 -26.51 7.95
CA LYS A 54 -4.84 -26.72 8.75
C LYS A 54 -5.85 -25.57 8.58
N GLN A 55 -5.40 -24.32 8.52
CA GLN A 55 -6.29 -23.16 8.35
C GLN A 55 -6.93 -23.12 6.95
N VAL A 56 -6.16 -23.44 5.91
CA VAL A 56 -6.68 -23.53 4.54
C VAL A 56 -7.76 -24.62 4.46
N GLU A 57 -7.49 -25.80 5.00
CA GLU A 57 -8.44 -26.92 5.03
C GLU A 57 -9.70 -26.58 5.83
N ALA A 58 -9.56 -25.84 6.95
CA ALA A 58 -10.70 -25.40 7.77
C ALA A 58 -11.55 -24.33 7.07
N LYS A 59 -10.91 -23.39 6.36
CA LYS A 59 -11.61 -22.32 5.62
C LYS A 59 -12.34 -22.88 4.40
N ASN A 60 -11.74 -23.83 3.70
CA ASN A 60 -12.34 -24.54 2.56
C ASN A 60 -13.01 -23.58 1.56
N ASP A 61 -12.28 -22.57 1.12
CA ASP A 61 -12.75 -21.57 0.16
C ASP A 61 -12.87 -22.18 -1.25
N ARG A 62 -14.11 -22.43 -1.67
CA ARG A 62 -14.42 -23.11 -2.93
C ARG A 62 -14.60 -22.17 -4.12
N ARG A 63 -14.31 -20.87 -3.97
CA ARG A 63 -14.36 -19.95 -5.11
C ARG A 63 -13.33 -20.39 -6.15
N LYS A 64 -13.78 -20.43 -7.41
CA LYS A 64 -12.95 -20.80 -8.55
C LYS A 64 -11.99 -19.66 -8.90
N ILE A 65 -10.76 -20.05 -9.22
CA ILE A 65 -9.71 -19.14 -9.65
C ILE A 65 -8.95 -19.74 -10.84
N TYR A 66 -8.44 -18.86 -11.68
CA TYR A 66 -7.63 -19.20 -12.84
C TYR A 66 -6.23 -18.63 -12.61
N VAL A 67 -5.31 -19.49 -12.18
CA VAL A 67 -3.94 -19.08 -11.86
C VAL A 67 -3.11 -19.11 -13.15
N PRO A 68 -2.55 -17.97 -13.59
CA PRO A 68 -1.72 -17.91 -14.78
C PRO A 68 -0.39 -18.64 -14.57
N GLY A 69 0.08 -19.30 -15.63
CA GLY A 69 1.44 -19.81 -15.70
C GLY A 69 2.47 -18.67 -15.79
N VAL A 70 3.74 -19.03 -15.98
CA VAL A 70 4.80 -18.08 -16.32
C VAL A 70 5.02 -18.07 -17.82
N LYS A 71 5.34 -16.92 -18.43
CA LYS A 71 5.61 -16.82 -19.87
C LYS A 71 6.79 -17.71 -20.31
N SER A 72 7.84 -17.80 -19.50
CA SER A 72 9.04 -18.59 -19.82
C SER A 72 9.87 -18.85 -18.56
N PRO A 73 10.75 -19.88 -18.53
CA PRO A 73 11.72 -20.06 -17.45
C PRO A 73 12.62 -18.83 -17.15
N PHE A 74 12.71 -17.91 -18.11
CA PHE A 74 13.48 -16.66 -17.99
C PHE A 74 12.62 -15.41 -17.82
N ASP A 75 11.29 -15.54 -17.96
CA ASP A 75 10.32 -14.45 -17.77
C ASP A 75 9.22 -14.90 -16.81
N PRO A 76 9.30 -14.48 -15.53
CA PRO A 76 8.34 -14.86 -14.50
C PRO A 76 7.01 -14.10 -14.59
N ALA A 77 6.82 -13.25 -15.60
CA ALA A 77 5.56 -12.54 -15.79
C ALA A 77 4.39 -13.53 -15.97
N PRO A 78 3.21 -13.23 -15.40
CA PRO A 78 2.01 -14.04 -15.60
C PRO A 78 1.64 -14.19 -17.08
N ASN A 79 1.42 -15.43 -17.48
CA ASN A 79 0.88 -15.79 -18.78
C ASN A 79 -0.60 -16.15 -18.63
N TYR A 80 -1.48 -15.22 -18.98
CA TYR A 80 -2.94 -15.42 -18.90
C TYR A 80 -3.51 -16.23 -20.06
N ASP A 81 -2.72 -16.55 -21.09
CA ASP A 81 -3.12 -17.47 -22.16
C ASP A 81 -3.08 -18.93 -21.69
N GLU A 82 -2.22 -19.22 -20.70
CA GLU A 82 -2.07 -20.54 -20.08
C GLU A 82 -2.46 -20.47 -18.60
N VAL A 83 -3.74 -20.65 -18.31
CA VAL A 83 -4.27 -20.64 -16.93
C VAL A 83 -4.59 -22.05 -16.43
N THR A 84 -4.37 -22.27 -15.15
CA THR A 84 -4.82 -23.47 -14.44
C THR A 84 -6.09 -23.15 -13.65
N GLU A 85 -7.20 -23.81 -13.99
CA GLU A 85 -8.44 -23.73 -13.20
C GLU A 85 -8.29 -24.53 -11.91
N THR A 86 -8.60 -23.90 -10.78
CA THR A 86 -8.56 -24.52 -9.45
C THR A 86 -9.47 -23.76 -8.48
N THR A 87 -9.53 -24.18 -7.22
CA THR A 87 -10.19 -23.42 -6.16
C THR A 87 -9.15 -22.80 -5.23
N TYR A 88 -9.52 -21.75 -4.48
CA TYR A 88 -8.61 -21.22 -3.46
C TYR A 88 -8.19 -22.30 -2.46
N ALA A 89 -9.13 -23.12 -1.98
CA ALA A 89 -8.83 -24.22 -1.05
C ALA A 89 -7.79 -25.19 -1.61
N ASP A 90 -7.98 -25.68 -2.84
CA ASP A 90 -7.09 -26.67 -3.44
C ASP A 90 -5.71 -26.08 -3.76
N HIS A 91 -5.68 -24.87 -4.32
CA HIS A 91 -4.43 -24.20 -4.68
C HIS A 91 -3.60 -23.83 -3.45
N GLU A 92 -4.23 -23.22 -2.44
CA GLU A 92 -3.55 -22.82 -1.21
C GLU A 92 -3.09 -24.04 -0.40
N ALA A 93 -3.87 -25.14 -0.39
CA ALA A 93 -3.47 -26.39 0.26
C ALA A 93 -2.27 -27.03 -0.43
N ALA A 94 -2.26 -27.03 -1.77
CA ALA A 94 -1.11 -27.51 -2.55
C ALA A 94 0.14 -26.67 -2.26
N LYS A 95 0.02 -25.34 -2.20
CA LYS A 95 1.12 -24.43 -1.88
C LYS A 95 1.62 -24.58 -0.44
N ALA A 96 0.73 -24.78 0.52
CA ALA A 96 1.11 -25.09 1.90
C ALA A 96 1.87 -26.43 1.99
N GLY A 97 1.41 -27.46 1.28
CA GLY A 97 2.08 -28.76 1.20
C GLY A 97 3.45 -28.67 0.52
N GLU A 98 3.57 -27.90 -0.57
CA GLU A 98 4.84 -27.61 -1.24
C GLU A 98 5.82 -26.93 -0.27
N PHE A 99 5.35 -25.91 0.45
CA PHE A 99 6.14 -25.19 1.44
C PHE A 99 6.66 -26.11 2.57
N ILE A 100 5.81 -26.99 3.13
CA ILE A 100 6.22 -27.98 4.14
C ILE A 100 7.28 -28.93 3.57
N LYS A 101 7.04 -29.45 2.36
CA LYS A 101 7.97 -30.38 1.70
C LYS A 101 9.33 -29.72 1.45
N GLN A 102 9.34 -28.50 0.93
CA GLN A 102 10.57 -27.73 0.68
C GLN A 102 11.30 -27.42 1.99
N THR A 103 10.57 -27.08 3.05
CA THR A 103 11.13 -26.89 4.40
C THR A 103 11.87 -28.16 4.84
N CYS A 104 11.24 -29.34 4.78
CA CYS A 104 11.88 -30.60 5.16
C CYS A 104 13.11 -30.96 4.31
N ILE A 105 13.01 -30.83 2.98
CA ILE A 105 14.13 -31.11 2.06
C ILE A 105 15.29 -30.13 2.31
N GLY A 106 14.99 -28.85 2.47
CA GLY A 106 15.99 -27.81 2.75
C GLY A 106 16.74 -28.07 4.06
N ALA A 107 16.05 -28.51 5.11
CA ALA A 107 16.70 -28.94 6.35
C ALA A 107 17.59 -30.16 6.17
N ALA A 108 17.14 -31.16 5.41
CA ALA A 108 17.93 -32.37 5.16
C ALA A 108 19.24 -32.03 4.41
N ILE A 109 19.16 -31.20 3.37
CA ILE A 109 20.32 -30.74 2.60
C ILE A 109 21.25 -29.88 3.46
N SER A 110 20.70 -28.89 4.18
CA SER A 110 21.50 -27.99 5.04
C SER A 110 22.16 -28.78 6.18
N GLY A 111 21.43 -29.71 6.78
CA GLY A 111 21.95 -30.62 7.80
C GLY A 111 23.07 -31.51 7.26
N PHE A 112 22.93 -32.06 6.05
CA PHE A 112 23.99 -32.84 5.41
C PHE A 112 25.26 -32.00 5.17
N ILE A 113 25.11 -30.82 4.58
CA ILE A 113 26.23 -29.90 4.30
C ILE A 113 26.94 -29.49 5.60
N HIS A 114 26.17 -29.22 6.65
CA HIS A 114 26.72 -28.84 7.95
C HIS A 114 27.38 -30.00 8.69
N PHE A 115 26.62 -31.04 9.01
CA PHE A 115 27.07 -32.12 9.90
C PHE A 115 27.99 -33.13 9.22
N LYS A 116 27.89 -33.30 7.90
CA LYS A 116 28.71 -34.27 7.16
C LYS A 116 29.84 -33.61 6.37
N MET A 117 29.59 -32.47 5.74
CA MET A 117 30.62 -31.77 4.95
C MET A 117 31.38 -30.71 5.75
N GLY A 118 30.97 -30.43 6.99
CA GLY A 118 31.65 -29.48 7.88
C GLY A 118 31.51 -28.01 7.48
N VAL A 119 30.58 -27.69 6.58
CA VAL A 119 30.37 -26.32 6.10
C VAL A 119 29.46 -25.57 7.07
N ASN A 120 30.03 -25.11 8.19
CA ASN A 120 29.31 -24.48 9.30
C ASN A 120 28.53 -23.22 8.93
N HIS A 121 29.00 -22.53 7.90
CA HIS A 121 28.39 -21.36 7.31
C HIS A 121 26.92 -21.55 6.88
N VAL A 122 26.53 -22.78 6.49
CA VAL A 122 25.16 -23.04 6.00
C VAL A 122 24.10 -22.83 7.07
N VAL A 123 24.35 -23.25 8.32
CA VAL A 123 23.36 -23.13 9.40
C VAL A 123 23.20 -21.68 9.87
N LEU A 124 24.27 -20.88 9.81
CA LEU A 124 24.19 -19.45 10.10
C LEU A 124 23.38 -18.70 9.04
N ILE A 125 23.62 -18.99 7.75
CA ILE A 125 22.82 -18.41 6.66
C ILE A 125 21.35 -18.75 6.85
N GLN A 126 21.02 -20.03 7.12
CA GLN A 126 19.64 -20.45 7.29
C GLN A 126 18.99 -19.83 8.54
N ALA A 127 19.73 -19.70 9.65
CA ALA A 127 19.22 -19.02 10.84
C ALA A 127 18.79 -17.56 10.58
N ILE A 128 19.39 -16.89 9.59
CA ILE A 128 19.10 -15.51 9.22
C ILE A 128 18.07 -15.44 8.08
N MET A 129 18.24 -16.25 7.03
CA MET A 129 17.40 -16.22 5.84
C MET A 129 16.04 -16.88 6.05
N THR A 130 15.94 -17.94 6.85
CA THR A 130 14.66 -18.64 7.05
C THR A 130 13.60 -17.72 7.65
N PRO A 131 13.86 -16.94 8.73
CA PRO A 131 12.89 -15.97 9.24
C PRO A 131 12.48 -14.90 8.22
N MET A 132 13.42 -14.40 7.42
CA MET A 132 13.11 -13.43 6.36
C MET A 132 12.24 -14.04 5.26
N ASN A 133 12.58 -15.24 4.79
CA ASN A 133 11.79 -15.95 3.79
C ASN A 133 10.40 -16.31 4.30
N LEU A 134 10.26 -16.59 5.60
CA LEU A 134 8.97 -16.79 6.26
C LEU A 134 8.14 -15.51 6.25
N TYR A 135 8.75 -14.36 6.57
CA TYR A 135 8.07 -13.08 6.50
C TYR A 135 7.61 -12.77 5.07
N ASP A 136 8.46 -12.99 4.06
CA ASP A 136 8.09 -12.72 2.67
C ASP A 136 7.11 -13.75 2.06
N ASN A 137 6.82 -14.84 2.76
CA ASN A 137 5.92 -15.87 2.25
C ASN A 137 4.46 -15.38 2.24
N GLN A 138 3.86 -15.41 1.06
CA GLN A 138 2.49 -14.95 0.82
C GLN A 138 1.43 -15.64 1.70
N LEU A 139 1.57 -16.95 1.95
CA LEU A 139 0.64 -17.68 2.82
C LEU A 139 0.84 -17.33 4.30
N VAL A 140 2.09 -17.10 4.72
CA VAL A 140 2.38 -16.62 6.08
C VAL A 140 1.76 -15.24 6.29
N GLN A 141 1.94 -14.32 5.35
CA GLN A 141 1.30 -12.99 5.41
C GLN A 141 -0.22 -13.10 5.50
N ALA A 142 -0.84 -13.92 4.66
CA ALA A 142 -2.29 -14.08 4.64
C ALA A 142 -2.86 -14.74 5.91
N TYR A 143 -2.26 -15.82 6.40
CA TYR A 143 -2.86 -16.67 7.46
C TYR A 143 -2.32 -16.43 8.87
N VAL A 144 -1.14 -15.83 9.01
CA VAL A 144 -0.50 -15.60 10.32
C VAL A 144 -0.60 -14.13 10.69
N PHE A 145 -0.37 -13.24 9.73
CA PHE A 145 -0.44 -11.79 9.95
C PHE A 145 -1.80 -11.19 9.54
N GLY A 146 -2.68 -11.97 8.90
CA GLY A 146 -3.98 -11.49 8.42
C GLY A 146 -3.87 -10.50 7.26
N ARG A 147 -2.70 -10.37 6.64
CA ARG A 147 -2.42 -9.45 5.53
C ARG A 147 -2.63 -10.17 4.21
N ARG A 148 -3.89 -10.27 3.80
CA ARG A 148 -4.25 -10.78 2.47
C ARG A 148 -4.32 -9.62 1.49
N ASN A 149 -3.17 -9.25 0.92
CA ASN A 149 -3.08 -8.14 -0.02
C ASN A 149 -3.56 -8.58 -1.40
N GLY A 150 -4.80 -8.26 -1.76
CA GLY A 150 -5.36 -8.52 -3.09
C GLY A 150 -5.27 -9.98 -3.56
N ARG A 151 -4.93 -10.13 -4.84
CA ARG A 151 -4.78 -11.42 -5.55
C ARG A 151 -3.37 -11.97 -5.34
N LEU A 152 -3.27 -13.04 -4.55
CA LEU A 152 -1.97 -13.61 -4.15
C LEU A 152 -1.24 -14.30 -5.30
N TRP A 153 -1.99 -14.81 -6.28
CA TRP A 153 -1.49 -15.72 -7.31
C TRP A 153 -1.49 -15.09 -8.69
N ASN A 154 -1.66 -13.77 -8.77
CA ASN A 154 -2.03 -13.08 -10.00
C ASN A 154 -3.25 -13.71 -10.67
N GLU A 155 -4.18 -14.24 -9.88
CA GLU A 155 -5.28 -15.03 -10.40
C GLU A 155 -6.26 -14.17 -11.21
N ARG A 156 -6.92 -14.81 -12.16
CA ARG A 156 -8.12 -14.29 -12.80
C ARG A 156 -9.37 -14.88 -12.14
N ILE A 157 -10.40 -14.07 -11.95
CA ILE A 157 -11.67 -14.49 -11.37
C ILE A 157 -12.63 -14.92 -12.51
N GLU A 158 -13.55 -15.83 -12.21
CA GLU A 158 -14.58 -16.26 -13.16
C GLU A 158 -15.38 -15.06 -13.69
N GLY A 159 -15.42 -14.94 -15.01
CA GLY A 159 -16.11 -13.84 -15.71
C GLY A 159 -15.20 -12.70 -16.19
N GLU A 160 -13.93 -12.67 -15.78
CA GLU A 160 -12.97 -11.63 -16.20
C GLU A 160 -12.22 -11.99 -17.49
N THR A 161 -11.86 -10.96 -18.25
CA THR A 161 -10.92 -11.07 -19.37
C THR A 161 -9.48 -11.18 -18.88
N ASN A 162 -8.55 -11.52 -19.78
CA ASN A 162 -7.13 -11.62 -19.45
C ASN A 162 -6.54 -10.23 -19.17
N GLU A 163 -7.03 -9.21 -19.86
CA GLU A 163 -6.64 -7.82 -19.70
C GLU A 163 -7.15 -7.25 -18.37
N GLU A 164 -8.39 -7.55 -17.98
CA GLU A 164 -8.97 -7.17 -16.69
C GLU A 164 -8.21 -7.83 -15.53
N ALA A 165 -7.85 -9.11 -15.68
CA ALA A 165 -7.05 -9.82 -14.70
C ALA A 165 -5.63 -9.24 -14.61
N ALA A 166 -4.98 -8.95 -15.74
CA ALA A 166 -3.66 -8.33 -15.75
C ALA A 166 -3.69 -6.96 -15.06
N ALA A 167 -4.68 -6.12 -15.39
CA ALA A 167 -4.87 -4.81 -14.76
C ALA A 167 -5.14 -4.91 -13.26
N ALA A 168 -6.02 -5.81 -12.82
CA ALA A 168 -6.32 -6.05 -11.40
C ALA A 168 -5.11 -6.58 -10.60
N ASN A 169 -4.13 -7.16 -11.30
CA ASN A 169 -2.85 -7.62 -10.74
C ASN A 169 -1.70 -6.62 -10.96
N GLY A 170 -1.98 -5.41 -11.46
CA GLY A 170 -0.98 -4.37 -11.68
C GLY A 170 0.01 -4.66 -12.82
N LEU A 171 -0.41 -5.43 -13.83
CA LEU A 171 0.41 -5.88 -14.96
C LEU A 171 -0.13 -5.33 -16.29
N THR A 172 0.76 -4.79 -17.12
CA THR A 172 0.48 -4.44 -18.52
C THR A 172 0.98 -5.57 -19.42
N LEU A 173 0.12 -6.17 -20.24
CA LEU A 173 0.52 -7.22 -21.17
C LEU A 173 1.33 -6.61 -22.33
N ASP A 174 2.55 -7.11 -22.53
CA ASP A 174 3.45 -6.67 -23.61
C ASP A 174 2.82 -6.92 -25.00
N SER A 175 2.28 -5.86 -25.59
CA SER A 175 2.14 -5.75 -27.05
C SER A 175 2.82 -4.46 -27.49
N GLU A 176 3.58 -4.54 -28.59
CA GLU A 176 4.36 -3.45 -29.20
C GLU A 176 3.46 -2.31 -29.75
N ALA A 177 2.76 -1.60 -28.86
CA ALA A 177 2.01 -0.38 -29.14
C ALA A 177 2.47 0.78 -28.23
N ALA A 178 3.66 0.67 -27.65
CA ALA A 178 4.22 1.60 -26.67
C ALA A 178 4.73 2.95 -27.26
N ALA A 179 4.41 3.31 -28.51
CA ALA A 179 4.97 4.52 -29.13
C ALA A 179 4.01 5.37 -29.97
N ASN A 180 2.71 5.07 -30.06
CA ASN A 180 1.74 5.98 -30.71
C ASN A 180 0.28 5.84 -30.23
N ALA A 181 0.04 5.23 -29.06
CA ALA A 181 -1.31 5.00 -28.52
C ALA A 181 -1.67 5.87 -27.31
N THR A 182 -1.01 7.01 -27.12
CA THR A 182 -1.35 8.04 -26.10
C THR A 182 -2.46 9.00 -26.54
N ALA A 183 -3.12 8.75 -27.67
CA ALA A 183 -4.32 9.46 -28.07
C ALA A 183 -5.18 8.55 -28.94
N ALA A 184 -6.43 8.34 -28.52
CA ALA A 184 -7.51 7.69 -29.25
C ALA A 184 -7.54 6.14 -29.27
N ALA A 185 -8.17 5.57 -28.24
CA ALA A 185 -9.26 4.60 -28.43
C ALA A 185 -10.16 4.57 -27.18
N ALA A 186 -10.84 5.69 -26.95
CA ALA A 186 -12.07 5.69 -26.20
C ALA A 186 -13.19 5.01 -27.02
N GLY A 187 -13.73 3.92 -26.50
CA GLY A 187 -15.13 3.52 -26.65
C GLY A 187 -15.50 2.48 -27.71
N PRO A 188 -16.67 1.82 -27.58
CA PRO A 188 -17.82 2.34 -26.86
C PRO A 188 -18.28 1.43 -25.73
N ALA A 189 -18.35 2.00 -24.53
CA ALA A 189 -19.50 1.76 -23.69
C ALA A 189 -19.84 3.06 -22.95
N SER A 190 -20.51 3.96 -23.67
CA SER A 190 -21.62 4.67 -23.03
C SER A 190 -22.63 3.60 -22.62
N ALA A 191 -22.38 2.99 -21.47
CA ALA A 191 -23.41 2.32 -20.71
C ALA A 191 -23.71 3.25 -19.54
N LYS A 192 -24.61 4.20 -19.77
CA LYS A 192 -25.46 4.70 -18.70
C LYS A 192 -25.99 3.47 -17.96
N LYS A 193 -25.46 3.16 -16.78
CA LYS A 193 -25.95 2.09 -15.92
C LYS A 193 -25.85 2.49 -14.45
N ASN A 194 -26.86 3.28 -14.07
CA ASN A 194 -27.60 3.18 -12.82
C ASN A 194 -26.80 3.25 -11.50
N SER A 195 -26.37 4.46 -11.14
CA SER A 195 -26.98 5.26 -10.06
C SER A 195 -27.34 4.58 -8.73
N ASN A 196 -26.55 3.64 -8.23
CA ASN A 196 -26.71 3.12 -6.85
C ASN A 196 -25.39 2.61 -6.22
N LEU A 197 -24.25 3.14 -6.66
CA LEU A 197 -22.99 2.90 -5.93
C LEU A 197 -23.13 3.48 -4.52
N THR A 198 -22.70 2.72 -3.53
CA THR A 198 -22.48 3.28 -2.20
C THR A 198 -21.33 4.30 -2.26
N PRO A 199 -21.26 5.27 -1.34
CA PRO A 199 -20.12 6.17 -1.26
C PRO A 199 -18.77 5.45 -1.21
N ALA A 200 -18.68 4.33 -0.49
CA ALA A 200 -17.46 3.53 -0.39
C ALA A 200 -17.05 2.91 -1.73
N GLU A 201 -18.00 2.35 -2.48
CA GLU A 201 -17.73 1.77 -3.82
C GLU A 201 -17.31 2.86 -4.82
N ALA A 202 -17.97 4.02 -4.80
CA ALA A 202 -17.61 5.14 -5.67
C ALA A 202 -16.21 5.68 -5.37
N ILE A 203 -15.81 5.76 -4.09
CA ILE A 203 -14.46 6.17 -3.70
C ILE A 203 -13.43 5.16 -4.20
N LEU A 204 -13.71 3.85 -4.06
CA LEU A 204 -12.82 2.80 -4.54
C LEU A 204 -12.68 2.82 -6.07
N GLU A 205 -13.78 3.04 -6.79
CA GLU A 205 -13.80 3.17 -8.25
C GLU A 205 -12.96 4.36 -8.70
N ALA A 206 -13.16 5.54 -8.11
CA ALA A 206 -12.39 6.73 -8.44
C ALA A 206 -10.89 6.58 -8.12
N SER A 207 -10.55 5.85 -7.05
CA SER A 207 -9.17 5.57 -6.68
C SER A 207 -8.47 4.65 -7.69
N GLY A 208 -9.15 3.60 -8.15
CA GLY A 208 -8.61 2.66 -9.13
C GLY A 208 -8.58 3.21 -10.56
N ALA A 209 -9.35 4.25 -10.86
CA ALA A 209 -9.50 4.79 -12.22
C ALA A 209 -8.31 5.62 -12.71
N GLY A 210 -7.40 6.05 -11.84
CA GLY A 210 -6.20 6.80 -12.24
C GLY A 210 -6.55 8.08 -13.02
N THR A 211 -6.14 8.16 -14.29
CA THR A 211 -6.44 9.32 -15.15
C THR A 211 -7.87 9.35 -15.69
N ASP A 212 -8.58 8.23 -15.63
CA ASP A 212 -9.97 8.10 -16.09
C ASP A 212 -10.98 8.36 -14.96
N ALA A 213 -10.50 8.80 -13.79
CA ALA A 213 -11.34 9.07 -12.63
C ALA A 213 -12.35 10.20 -12.91
N ASP A 214 -13.63 9.86 -12.87
CA ASP A 214 -14.73 10.82 -13.00
C ASP A 214 -15.10 11.41 -11.62
N PHE A 215 -14.47 12.52 -11.27
CA PHE A 215 -14.73 13.22 -10.02
C PHE A 215 -16.11 13.87 -9.95
N ASP A 216 -16.77 14.14 -11.09
CA ASP A 216 -18.16 14.62 -11.10
C ASP A 216 -19.14 13.49 -10.78
N ALA A 217 -18.90 12.28 -11.31
CA ALA A 217 -19.64 11.09 -10.94
C ALA A 217 -19.41 10.74 -9.46
N LEU A 218 -18.16 10.75 -8.99
CA LEU A 218 -17.83 10.57 -7.57
C LEU A 218 -18.61 11.59 -6.71
N TRP A 219 -18.56 12.87 -7.08
CA TRP A 219 -19.25 13.94 -6.35
C TRP A 219 -20.75 13.69 -6.26
N SER A 220 -21.37 13.23 -7.35
CA SER A 220 -22.81 12.96 -7.39
C SER A 220 -23.26 11.95 -6.33
N VAL A 221 -22.38 11.02 -5.95
CA VAL A 221 -22.60 9.97 -4.94
C VAL A 221 -22.22 10.46 -3.54
N VAL A 222 -21.02 11.04 -3.37
CA VAL A 222 -20.47 11.35 -2.04
C VAL A 222 -20.99 12.66 -1.45
N LYS A 223 -21.60 13.56 -2.23
CA LYS A 223 -22.07 14.88 -1.76
C LYS A 223 -23.01 14.85 -0.53
N SER A 224 -23.72 13.75 -0.30
CA SER A 224 -24.61 13.57 0.85
C SER A 224 -23.95 12.87 2.05
N ALA A 225 -22.75 12.34 1.86
CA ALA A 225 -21.95 11.62 2.84
C ALA A 225 -20.46 11.91 2.61
N VAL A 226 -20.09 13.20 2.66
CA VAL A 226 -18.76 13.69 2.24
C VAL A 226 -17.59 13.09 3.03
N ASN A 227 -17.88 12.61 4.25
CA ASN A 227 -16.93 11.94 5.15
C ASN A 227 -17.04 10.42 5.13
N ALA A 228 -17.72 9.83 4.14
CA ALA A 228 -17.72 8.40 3.95
C ALA A 228 -16.30 7.90 3.65
N SER A 229 -16.01 6.70 4.12
CA SER A 229 -14.74 6.02 3.90
C SER A 229 -14.94 4.62 3.32
N THR A 230 -13.91 4.08 2.68
CA THR A 230 -13.85 2.65 2.31
C THR A 230 -13.74 1.79 3.57
N THR A 231 -14.22 0.54 3.50
CA THR A 231 -14.28 -0.33 4.68
C THR A 231 -12.92 -0.89 5.10
N GLU A 232 -12.06 -1.21 4.13
CA GLU A 232 -10.77 -1.87 4.40
C GLU A 232 -9.70 -0.83 4.76
N ASP A 233 -9.45 0.12 3.87
CA ASP A 233 -8.35 1.08 4.02
C ASP A 233 -8.80 2.44 4.57
N GLN A 234 -10.09 2.66 4.82
CA GLN A 234 -10.62 3.93 5.34
C GLN A 234 -10.33 5.14 4.45
N TRP A 235 -10.17 4.94 3.14
CA TRP A 235 -9.98 6.03 2.19
C TRP A 235 -11.23 6.89 2.07
N THR A 236 -11.03 8.21 2.12
CA THR A 236 -12.08 9.20 1.87
C THR A 236 -11.99 9.74 0.45
N ALA A 237 -13.09 10.31 -0.05
CA ALA A 237 -13.08 10.97 -1.35
C ALA A 237 -12.03 12.10 -1.45
N LEU A 238 -11.77 12.79 -0.33
CA LEU A 238 -10.75 13.84 -0.26
C LEU A 238 -9.34 13.29 -0.39
N MET A 239 -9.02 12.14 0.24
CA MET A 239 -7.71 11.48 0.08
C MET A 239 -7.48 11.05 -1.37
N VAL A 240 -8.49 10.43 -1.98
CA VAL A 240 -8.42 10.00 -3.39
C VAL A 240 -8.19 11.19 -4.32
N ALA A 241 -8.90 12.30 -4.10
CA ALA A 241 -8.72 13.52 -4.87
C ALA A 241 -7.29 14.07 -4.75
N CYS A 242 -6.73 14.14 -3.53
CA CYS A 242 -5.41 14.70 -3.30
C CYS A 242 -4.25 13.81 -3.81
N GLY A 243 -4.44 12.49 -3.92
CA GLY A 243 -3.47 11.57 -4.52
C GLY A 243 -3.62 11.38 -6.04
N SER A 244 -4.69 11.90 -6.64
CA SER A 244 -5.04 11.64 -8.03
C SER A 244 -4.04 12.25 -9.05
N PRO A 245 -3.82 11.60 -10.20
CA PRO A 245 -3.01 12.16 -11.28
C PRO A 245 -3.70 13.22 -12.14
N VAL A 246 -5.02 13.43 -11.98
CA VAL A 246 -5.77 14.48 -12.69
C VAL A 246 -5.94 15.71 -11.82
N ASP A 247 -6.28 16.84 -12.45
CA ASP A 247 -6.62 18.06 -11.72
C ASP A 247 -7.95 17.88 -10.98
N THR A 248 -7.87 17.84 -9.65
CA THR A 248 -9.01 17.66 -8.75
C THR A 248 -9.31 18.92 -7.93
N THR A 249 -8.72 20.07 -8.31
CA THR A 249 -8.83 21.34 -7.57
C THR A 249 -10.29 21.70 -7.25
N GLU A 250 -11.16 21.69 -8.26
CA GLU A 250 -12.58 22.00 -8.09
C GLU A 250 -13.29 21.00 -7.17
N PHE A 251 -12.93 19.72 -7.24
CA PHE A 251 -13.49 18.69 -6.37
C PHE A 251 -13.06 18.88 -4.91
N ILE A 252 -11.77 19.16 -4.67
CA ILE A 252 -11.20 19.40 -3.33
C ILE A 252 -11.91 20.58 -2.66
N GLU A 253 -12.06 21.70 -3.38
CA GLU A 253 -12.76 22.89 -2.88
C GLU A 253 -14.23 22.57 -2.54
N LYS A 254 -14.95 21.90 -3.45
CA LYS A 254 -16.35 21.49 -3.25
C LYS A 254 -16.50 20.56 -2.03
N ALA A 255 -15.62 19.57 -1.90
CA ALA A 255 -15.67 18.60 -0.81
C ALA A 255 -15.45 19.28 0.54
N ILE A 256 -14.43 20.15 0.65
CA ILE A 256 -14.14 20.88 1.89
C ILE A 256 -15.27 21.86 2.22
N ALA A 257 -15.81 22.57 1.23
CA ALA A 257 -16.97 23.45 1.41
C ALA A 257 -18.22 22.70 1.90
N ALA A 258 -18.38 21.43 1.51
CA ALA A 258 -19.45 20.55 1.99
C ALA A 258 -19.15 19.88 3.34
N GLY A 259 -18.01 20.16 3.97
CA GLY A 259 -17.64 19.66 5.30
C GLY A 259 -16.80 18.39 5.31
N ALA A 260 -16.04 18.12 4.23
CA ALA A 260 -15.02 17.07 4.25
C ALA A 260 -14.02 17.29 5.40
N ASP A 261 -13.72 16.25 6.14
CA ASP A 261 -12.77 16.29 7.24
C ASP A 261 -11.34 16.21 6.71
N VAL A 262 -10.71 17.38 6.55
CA VAL A 262 -9.31 17.51 6.13
C VAL A 262 -8.31 16.78 7.05
N ALA A 263 -8.72 16.48 8.29
CA ALA A 263 -7.89 15.78 9.28
C ALA A 263 -8.19 14.28 9.38
N ALA A 264 -9.12 13.76 8.56
CA ALA A 264 -9.37 12.32 8.49
C ALA A 264 -8.08 11.58 8.10
N VAL A 265 -7.92 10.38 8.66
CA VAL A 265 -6.80 9.50 8.40
C VAL A 265 -7.28 8.15 7.90
N ASP A 266 -6.52 7.55 7.00
CA ASP A 266 -6.78 6.19 6.51
C ASP A 266 -6.23 5.12 7.46
N GLY A 267 -6.26 3.85 7.03
CA GLY A 267 -5.76 2.71 7.80
C GLY A 267 -4.28 2.79 8.19
N ASP A 268 -3.46 3.54 7.43
CA ASP A 268 -2.04 3.76 7.69
C ASP A 268 -1.79 5.07 8.45
N GLY A 269 -2.84 5.80 8.84
CA GLY A 269 -2.75 7.08 9.52
C GLY A 269 -2.48 8.26 8.57
N TRP A 270 -2.60 8.06 7.25
CA TRP A 270 -2.33 9.10 6.27
C TRP A 270 -3.52 10.03 6.10
N THR A 271 -3.25 11.34 6.13
CA THR A 271 -4.23 12.36 5.76
C THR A 271 -4.22 12.61 4.25
N ALA A 272 -5.22 13.35 3.73
CA ALA A 272 -5.22 13.78 2.33
C ALA A 272 -3.94 14.53 1.92
N LEU A 273 -3.31 15.28 2.84
CA LEU A 273 -2.04 15.96 2.59
C LEU A 273 -0.85 14.98 2.45
N HIS A 274 -0.87 13.84 3.13
CA HIS A 274 0.14 12.79 2.94
C HIS A 274 0.02 12.18 1.54
N TRP A 275 -1.21 11.95 1.06
CA TRP A 275 -1.46 11.44 -0.29
C TRP A 275 -0.97 12.40 -1.39
N SER A 276 -1.20 13.71 -1.26
CA SER A 276 -0.62 14.69 -2.20
C SER A 276 0.90 14.76 -2.12
N ALA A 277 1.48 14.57 -0.93
CA ALA A 277 2.92 14.56 -0.72
C ALA A 277 3.61 13.34 -1.32
N TYR A 278 3.03 12.15 -1.19
CA TYR A 278 3.56 10.91 -1.75
C TYR A 278 3.49 10.91 -3.28
N HIS A 279 2.38 11.38 -3.86
CA HIS A 279 2.17 11.41 -5.30
C HIS A 279 2.71 12.65 -6.02
N GLY A 280 3.36 13.58 -5.31
CA GLY A 280 3.94 14.78 -5.89
C GLY A 280 2.90 15.70 -6.53
N ARG A 281 1.83 16.02 -5.80
CA ARG A 281 0.70 16.85 -6.28
C ARG A 281 0.70 18.23 -5.62
N PRO A 282 1.53 19.19 -6.08
CA PRO A 282 1.64 20.50 -5.45
C PRO A 282 0.34 21.30 -5.56
N GLU A 283 -0.39 21.23 -6.68
CA GLU A 283 -1.65 21.93 -6.87
C GLU A 283 -2.71 21.40 -5.89
N ALA A 284 -2.86 20.08 -5.77
CA ALA A 284 -3.81 19.49 -4.83
C ALA A 284 -3.45 19.80 -3.36
N ALA A 285 -2.16 19.80 -3.02
CA ALA A 285 -1.68 20.19 -1.70
C ALA A 285 -1.97 21.66 -1.40
N GLU A 286 -1.74 22.55 -2.37
CA GLU A 286 -2.00 23.98 -2.24
C GLU A 286 -3.51 24.25 -2.07
N THR A 287 -4.35 23.66 -2.91
CA THR A 287 -5.81 23.78 -2.81
C THR A 287 -6.33 23.25 -1.47
N LEU A 288 -5.86 22.08 -1.03
CA LEU A 288 -6.23 21.51 0.26
C LEU A 288 -5.87 22.46 1.41
N LEU A 289 -4.68 23.05 1.41
CA LEU A 289 -4.20 23.93 2.48
C LEU A 289 -4.86 25.32 2.45
N GLU A 290 -5.18 25.84 1.26
CA GLU A 290 -5.88 27.12 1.08
C GLU A 290 -7.35 27.01 1.52
N ALA A 291 -8.02 25.90 1.19
CA ALA A 291 -9.42 25.65 1.53
C ALA A 291 -9.62 25.11 2.95
N ALA A 292 -8.59 24.54 3.58
CA ALA A 292 -8.69 23.98 4.92
C ALA A 292 -9.09 25.05 5.97
N PRO A 293 -9.97 24.72 6.93
CA PRO A 293 -10.30 25.64 8.01
C PRO A 293 -9.05 26.05 8.79
N ALA A 294 -8.86 27.35 9.00
CA ALA A 294 -7.65 27.90 9.65
C ALA A 294 -7.30 27.24 10.99
N HIS A 295 -8.31 26.86 11.78
CA HIS A 295 -8.12 26.19 13.08
C HIS A 295 -7.60 24.73 12.95
N LYS A 296 -7.75 24.08 11.79
CA LYS A 296 -7.23 22.74 11.50
C LYS A 296 -5.87 22.77 10.80
N LEU A 297 -5.48 23.89 10.20
CA LEU A 297 -4.27 23.99 9.38
C LEU A 297 -2.99 23.56 10.12
N ALA A 298 -2.77 24.08 11.33
CA ALA A 298 -1.59 23.72 12.13
C ALA A 298 -1.56 22.22 12.50
N ALA A 299 -2.73 21.65 12.81
CA ALA A 299 -2.85 20.23 13.12
C ALA A 299 -2.62 19.35 11.89
N LEU A 300 -3.13 19.76 10.72
CA LEU A 300 -2.95 19.05 9.45
C LEU A 300 -1.48 19.03 9.01
N LEU A 301 -0.78 20.17 9.14
CA LEU A 301 0.65 20.27 8.83
C LEU A 301 1.53 19.44 9.77
N ALA A 302 1.11 19.28 11.03
CA ALA A 302 1.83 18.53 12.05
C ALA A 302 1.38 17.06 12.19
N ALA A 303 0.36 16.64 11.43
CA ALA A 303 -0.18 15.28 11.49
C ALA A 303 0.90 14.27 11.10
N LYS A 304 0.99 13.18 11.86
CA LYS A 304 1.95 12.10 11.63
C LYS A 304 1.21 10.82 11.29
N ALA A 305 1.65 10.16 10.21
CA ALA A 305 1.23 8.82 9.86
C ALA A 305 1.72 7.79 10.88
N SER A 306 1.30 6.53 10.71
CA SER A 306 1.67 5.42 11.61
C SER A 306 3.17 5.12 11.62
N ASP A 307 3.89 5.50 10.56
CA ASP A 307 5.34 5.43 10.45
C ASP A 307 6.07 6.61 11.14
N GLY A 308 5.32 7.56 11.71
CA GLY A 308 5.81 8.72 12.43
C GLY A 308 6.20 9.92 11.56
N ARG A 309 6.04 9.82 10.23
CA ARG A 309 6.35 10.90 9.28
C ARG A 309 5.17 11.85 9.11
N THR A 310 5.49 13.12 8.93
CA THR A 310 4.58 14.17 8.45
C THR A 310 4.50 14.18 6.92
N ALA A 311 3.46 14.80 6.36
CA ALA A 311 3.35 14.95 4.90
C ALA A 311 4.58 15.62 4.26
N LYS A 312 5.20 16.59 4.95
CA LYS A 312 6.46 17.21 4.48
C LYS A 312 7.61 16.21 4.40
N GLU A 313 7.73 15.34 5.40
CA GLU A 313 8.77 14.31 5.47
C GLU A 313 8.53 13.20 4.43
N VAL A 314 7.27 12.90 4.13
CA VAL A 314 6.90 12.02 3.01
C VAL A 314 7.29 12.65 1.68
N ALA A 315 6.88 13.90 1.41
CA ALA A 315 7.25 14.60 0.17
C ALA A 315 8.76 14.63 -0.05
N LYS A 316 9.54 14.91 1.01
CA LYS A 316 11.01 14.90 0.94
C LYS A 316 11.59 13.50 0.70
N ALA A 317 10.97 12.44 1.22
CA ALA A 317 11.45 11.08 1.02
C ALA A 317 11.22 10.57 -0.41
N GLU A 318 10.18 11.10 -1.08
CA GLU A 318 9.82 10.79 -2.46
C GLU A 318 10.39 11.81 -3.48
N ASP A 319 11.31 12.69 -3.06
CA ASP A 319 11.92 13.76 -3.87
C ASP A 319 10.89 14.74 -4.51
N ASN A 320 9.75 14.95 -3.87
CA ASN A 320 8.68 15.87 -4.30
C ASN A 320 8.88 17.28 -3.70
N ASP A 321 9.96 17.95 -4.09
CA ASP A 321 10.37 19.26 -3.54
C ASP A 321 9.30 20.36 -3.75
N ASP A 322 8.57 20.35 -4.85
CA ASP A 322 7.50 21.32 -5.13
C ASP A 322 6.39 21.28 -4.05
N VAL A 323 6.06 20.08 -3.55
CA VAL A 323 5.09 19.92 -2.46
C VAL A 323 5.68 20.38 -1.13
N VAL A 324 6.98 20.18 -0.92
CA VAL A 324 7.69 20.69 0.27
C VAL A 324 7.62 22.22 0.30
N ASP A 325 7.78 22.89 -0.83
CA ASP A 325 7.70 24.34 -0.96
C ASP A 325 6.29 24.86 -0.67
N VAL A 326 5.27 24.21 -1.21
CA VAL A 326 3.86 24.51 -0.87
C VAL A 326 3.64 24.37 0.64
N ILE A 327 4.06 23.26 1.25
CA ILE A 327 3.87 23.04 2.69
C ILE A 327 4.60 24.12 3.53
N ASN A 328 5.82 24.51 3.15
CA ASN A 328 6.57 25.57 3.84
C ASN A 328 5.85 26.92 3.75
N LYS A 329 5.37 27.30 2.56
CA LYS A 329 4.60 28.54 2.35
C LYS A 329 3.42 28.65 3.33
N PHE A 330 2.67 27.57 3.52
CA PHE A 330 1.53 27.57 4.45
C PHE A 330 1.94 27.44 5.92
N ALA A 331 3.03 26.75 6.24
CA ALA A 331 3.58 26.71 7.60
C ALA A 331 4.01 28.10 8.07
N ASP A 332 4.67 28.88 7.21
CA ASP A 332 5.10 30.25 7.51
C ASP A 332 3.90 31.21 7.67
N ARG A 333 2.85 31.02 6.86
CA ARG A 333 1.57 31.75 7.00
C ARG A 333 0.86 31.42 8.31
N ALA A 334 0.85 30.16 8.73
CA ALA A 334 0.28 29.74 10.00
C ALA A 334 1.09 30.28 11.20
N ALA A 335 2.41 30.34 11.09
CA ALA A 335 3.29 30.91 12.12
C ALA A 335 3.14 32.44 12.26
N SER A 336 2.89 33.16 11.15
CA SER A 336 2.71 34.62 11.15
C SER A 336 1.31 35.08 11.60
N SER A 337 0.34 34.17 11.76
CA SER A 337 -1.07 34.49 12.07
C SER A 337 -1.49 34.24 13.54
N THR A 338 -0.56 34.02 14.47
CA THR A 338 -0.84 33.91 15.93
C THR A 338 -0.73 35.27 16.67
N PRO A 339 -1.33 35.43 17.86
CA PRO A 339 -2.41 36.40 18.13
C PRO A 339 -1.95 37.78 18.62
N ALA A 340 -1.41 38.63 17.73
CA ALA A 340 -1.30 40.06 18.00
C ALA A 340 -2.45 40.87 17.37
N ASP A 341 -2.98 40.45 16.22
CA ASP A 341 -3.95 41.25 15.46
C ASP A 341 -5.40 41.09 15.92
N SER A 342 -5.77 39.97 16.55
CA SER A 342 -7.15 39.73 17.00
C SER A 342 -7.58 40.67 18.15
N ALA A 343 -6.63 41.13 18.97
CA ALA A 343 -6.90 42.07 20.07
C ALA A 343 -7.00 43.53 19.58
N ALA A 344 -6.44 43.85 18.41
CA ALA A 344 -6.49 45.18 17.82
C ALA A 344 -7.82 45.43 17.09
N GLU A 345 -8.37 44.44 16.39
CA GLU A 345 -9.66 44.58 15.70
C GLU A 345 -10.86 44.65 16.66
N LEU A 346 -10.82 43.93 17.79
CA LEU A 346 -11.87 43.98 18.82
C LEU A 346 -11.96 45.33 19.55
N ARG A 347 -10.88 46.13 19.56
CA ARG A 347 -10.89 47.49 20.16
C ARG A 347 -11.45 48.58 19.24
N GLN A 348 -11.64 48.31 17.95
CA GLN A 348 -12.10 49.33 16.99
C GLN A 348 -13.61 49.30 16.69
N ARG A 349 -14.36 48.32 17.19
CA ARG A 349 -15.83 48.37 17.14
C ARG A 349 -16.36 49.31 18.23
N LYS A 350 -16.45 50.59 17.88
CA LYS A 350 -17.18 51.62 18.63
C LYS A 350 -18.63 51.14 18.85
N PRO A 351 -19.20 51.21 20.07
CA PRO A 351 -20.59 50.82 20.28
C PRO A 351 -21.49 51.85 19.59
N VAL A 352 -22.30 51.39 18.65
CA VAL A 352 -23.42 52.17 18.11
C VAL A 352 -24.52 52.15 19.17
N SER A 353 -24.63 53.21 19.97
CA SER A 353 -25.79 53.46 20.81
C SER A 353 -26.82 54.25 20.00
N SER A 354 -27.75 53.56 19.38
CA SER A 354 -29.03 54.11 18.96
C SER A 354 -30.05 53.78 20.05
N VAL A 355 -30.45 54.79 20.81
CA VAL A 355 -31.71 54.79 21.57
C VAL A 355 -32.48 56.02 21.07
N GLU A 356 -33.34 55.78 20.08
CA GLU A 356 -34.55 56.56 19.89
C GLU A 356 -35.63 55.84 20.69
N ASP A 357 -36.19 56.52 21.68
CA ASP A 357 -37.51 56.29 22.27
C ASP A 357 -37.97 57.68 22.75
N VAL A 358 -38.82 58.38 21.98
CA VAL A 358 -40.28 58.46 22.18
C VAL A 358 -40.66 59.02 23.55
N ASP A 359 -40.76 60.35 23.67
CA ASP A 359 -42.02 61.12 23.81
C ASP A 359 -41.75 62.63 23.84
#